data_AF-G0PFC0-F1
#
_entry.id   AF-G0PFC0-F1
#
_cell.length_a   1.000
_cell.length_b   1.000
_cell.length_c   1.000
_cell.angle_alpha   90.00
_cell.angle_beta   90.00
_cell.angle_gamma   90.00
#
_symmetry.space_group_name_H-M   'P 1'
#
loop_
_entity.id
_entity.type
_entity.pdbx_description
1 polymer ?
#
loop_
_entity_poly.entity_id
_entity_poly.type
_entity_poly.pdbx_seq_one_letter_code
_entity_poly.pdbx_strand_id
1 'polypeptide(L)'
;MKTLTGGLRVEKSNLKSLSLFTVLNQKSPVNIYCEKYGIYISNNTKLVDVSGLSDINPIYENKENKECNFEVVYNQYLDARSLCDSGSLWKFTDLKVMENSVDCGCIGDEITQSNLPRYKYCEVLYRGLKLQNITSSTDLSDLSDIYTIKGSIDIRSTNFQNLSFLEKFKIQNINNPGVVPKISFNLQDNPNMTRLALPAFEKVQNLELNMLQLFNFENLHPDFCLTYDEIVMFMTTQVTFLNLHAKICEGSVLKFLNGTLLEMPNLQVCIFESMAKLPSDCGAIIGDVIVDAGDELSFKKFIVLKHLFGSMTIQNTNLTTVDVFYDLGHIIHLGPGPFLQIISNKKMKRFAYGMNRLANLYVRSDENRMAIFQDNHPDFSKSFDGECKFMDPRTFPWPESE
;
A
#
# COMPACT_ATOMS: atom_id res chain seq x y z
N MET A 1 38.13 4.73 -1.33
CA MET A 1 37.31 5.79 -0.68
C MET A 1 36.17 5.09 0.03
N LYS A 2 35.86 5.41 1.30
CA LYS A 2 34.76 4.75 2.04
C LYS A 2 33.49 5.58 2.12
N THR A 3 33.63 6.90 2.13
CA THR A 3 32.51 7.84 2.27
C THR A 3 32.78 9.09 1.47
N LEU A 4 31.75 9.59 0.79
CA LEU A 4 31.71 10.86 0.08
C LEU A 4 30.52 11.68 0.60
N THR A 5 30.78 12.90 1.08
CA THR A 5 29.74 13.84 1.53
C THR A 5 29.65 14.99 0.53
N GLY A 6 28.47 15.19 -0.05
CA GLY A 6 28.27 16.19 -1.11
C GLY A 6 27.40 15.59 -2.21
N GLY A 7 28.02 15.01 -3.23
CA GLY A 7 27.34 14.35 -4.35
C GLY A 7 28.35 13.94 -5.39
N LEU A 8 27.89 13.32 -6.48
CA LEU A 8 28.73 12.88 -7.59
C LEU A 8 28.24 13.52 -8.88
N ARG A 9 29.16 14.12 -9.65
CA ARG A 9 28.87 14.60 -10.99
C ARG A 9 29.95 14.13 -11.96
N VAL A 10 29.55 13.40 -12.99
CA VAL A 10 30.41 13.00 -14.12
C VAL A 10 29.74 13.47 -15.39
N GLU A 11 30.16 14.62 -15.88
CA GLU A 11 29.48 15.31 -16.98
C GLU A 11 30.46 15.68 -18.07
N LYS A 12 30.07 15.44 -19.34
CA LYS A 12 30.88 15.82 -20.52
C LYS A 12 32.33 15.30 -20.44
N SER A 13 32.53 14.16 -19.79
CA SER A 13 33.86 13.59 -19.58
C SER A 13 34.30 12.73 -20.76
N ASN A 14 35.60 12.43 -20.80
CA ASN A 14 36.19 11.46 -21.72
C ASN A 14 36.36 10.07 -21.08
N LEU A 15 35.76 9.82 -19.91
CA LEU A 15 35.86 8.54 -19.21
C LEU A 15 35.16 7.46 -20.02
N LYS A 16 35.79 6.28 -20.07
CA LYS A 16 35.17 5.07 -20.65
C LYS A 16 34.46 4.22 -19.60
N SER A 17 34.88 4.32 -18.35
CA SER A 17 34.37 3.53 -17.23
C SER A 17 34.35 4.33 -15.93
N LEU A 18 33.41 4.00 -15.03
CA LEU A 18 33.35 4.48 -13.65
C LEU A 18 33.89 3.45 -12.63
N SER A 19 34.78 2.56 -13.06
CA SER A 19 35.44 1.57 -12.19
C SER A 19 36.26 2.15 -11.03
N LEU A 20 36.46 3.47 -10.98
CA LEU A 20 37.05 4.15 -9.83
C LEU A 20 36.24 3.98 -8.54
N PHE A 21 34.95 3.64 -8.66
CA PHE A 21 34.07 3.31 -7.53
C PHE A 21 34.06 1.82 -7.19
N THR A 22 34.64 0.96 -8.03
CA THR A 22 34.71 -0.47 -7.77
C THR A 22 35.53 -0.74 -6.51
N VAL A 23 34.92 -1.48 -5.58
CA VAL A 23 35.54 -1.77 -4.29
C VAL A 23 36.29 -3.10 -4.38
N LEU A 24 37.56 -3.03 -4.80
CA LEU A 24 38.46 -4.19 -4.77
C LEU A 24 38.89 -4.45 -3.31
N ASN A 25 38.47 -5.60 -2.76
CA ASN A 25 38.93 -6.15 -1.47
C ASN A 25 38.42 -5.46 -0.17
N GLN A 26 37.40 -4.59 -0.20
CA GLN A 26 36.71 -4.15 1.03
C GLN A 26 35.33 -4.79 1.13
N LYS A 27 34.90 -5.14 2.35
CA LYS A 27 33.61 -5.79 2.62
C LYS A 27 32.40 -4.84 2.56
N SER A 28 32.59 -3.56 2.22
CA SER A 28 31.56 -2.53 2.39
C SER A 28 31.50 -1.57 1.21
N PRO A 29 30.29 -1.13 0.81
CA PRO A 29 30.09 -0.22 -0.32
C PRO A 29 30.65 1.18 -0.04
N VAL A 30 30.84 1.97 -1.09
CA VAL A 30 31.17 3.40 -0.98
C VAL A 30 29.90 4.16 -0.62
N ASN A 31 29.83 4.67 0.60
CA ASN A 31 28.70 5.48 1.05
C ASN A 31 28.75 6.87 0.40
N ILE A 32 27.67 7.30 -0.24
CA ILE A 32 27.55 8.63 -0.84
C ILE A 32 26.36 9.34 -0.20
N TYR A 33 26.62 10.34 0.64
CA TYR A 33 25.57 11.21 1.19
C TYR A 33 25.18 12.23 0.13
N CYS A 34 24.12 11.90 -0.61
CA CYS A 34 23.72 12.57 -1.85
C CYS A 34 22.46 13.42 -1.73
N GLU A 35 21.88 13.54 -0.54
CA GLU A 35 20.63 14.27 -0.30
C GLU A 35 20.63 15.68 -0.92
N LYS A 36 21.74 16.43 -0.76
CA LYS A 36 21.82 17.82 -1.20
C LYS A 36 22.25 17.99 -2.65
N TYR A 37 23.21 17.21 -3.13
CA TYR A 37 23.83 17.45 -4.45
C TYR A 37 23.66 16.33 -5.46
N GLY A 38 22.97 15.24 -5.10
CA GLY A 38 22.61 14.12 -5.97
C GLY A 38 23.79 13.36 -6.57
N ILE A 39 23.45 12.44 -7.48
CA ILE A 39 24.38 11.68 -8.32
C ILE A 39 23.95 11.88 -9.77
N TYR A 40 24.82 12.48 -10.58
CA TYR A 40 24.55 12.85 -11.97
C TYR A 40 25.65 12.35 -12.89
N ILE A 41 25.29 11.53 -13.87
CA ILE A 41 26.20 11.01 -14.89
C ILE A 41 25.59 11.31 -16.26
N SER A 42 26.05 12.41 -16.87
CA SER A 42 25.38 12.97 -18.04
C SER A 42 26.31 13.31 -19.21
N ASN A 43 25.83 13.13 -20.43
CA ASN A 43 26.50 13.61 -21.65
C ASN A 43 27.96 13.12 -21.82
N ASN A 44 28.28 11.91 -21.37
CA ASN A 44 29.62 11.34 -21.51
C ASN A 44 29.72 10.56 -22.81
N THR A 45 30.33 11.15 -23.83
CA THR A 45 30.36 10.62 -25.21
C THR A 45 31.22 9.37 -25.39
N LYS A 46 31.96 8.92 -24.37
CA LYS A 46 32.82 7.74 -24.41
C LYS A 46 32.49 6.69 -23.34
N LEU A 47 31.53 6.98 -22.48
CA LEU A 47 31.20 6.12 -21.34
C LEU A 47 30.46 4.87 -21.83
N VAL A 48 31.00 3.70 -21.50
CA VAL A 48 30.44 2.39 -21.88
C VAL A 48 30.20 1.49 -20.67
N ASP A 49 30.75 1.83 -19.50
CA ASP A 49 30.73 0.97 -18.31
C ASP A 49 30.52 1.79 -17.03
N VAL A 50 29.46 1.46 -16.31
CA VAL A 50 29.13 2.04 -15.00
C VAL A 50 29.03 0.99 -13.90
N SER A 51 29.60 -0.21 -14.12
CA SER A 51 29.54 -1.32 -13.16
C SER A 51 30.08 -0.96 -11.77
N GLY A 52 31.04 -0.04 -11.68
CA GLY A 52 31.54 0.48 -10.40
C GLY A 52 30.47 1.16 -9.54
N LEU A 53 29.33 1.58 -10.11
CA LEU A 53 28.21 2.15 -9.35
C LEU A 53 27.45 1.09 -8.55
N SER A 54 27.54 -0.20 -8.90
CA SER A 54 26.91 -1.27 -8.13
C SER A 54 27.49 -1.38 -6.71
N ASP A 55 28.70 -0.86 -6.49
CA ASP A 55 29.39 -0.88 -5.20
C ASP A 55 29.16 0.40 -4.38
N ILE A 56 28.30 1.31 -4.84
CA ILE A 56 27.94 2.50 -4.06
C ILE A 56 26.68 2.26 -3.22
N ASN A 57 26.58 3.00 -2.14
CA ASN A 57 25.40 3.06 -1.29
C ASN A 57 24.99 4.54 -1.17
N PRO A 58 24.04 5.01 -2.00
CA PRO A 58 23.52 6.36 -1.89
C PRO A 58 22.68 6.48 -0.61
N ILE A 59 23.08 7.39 0.28
CA ILE A 59 22.45 7.65 1.56
C ILE A 59 21.68 8.97 1.47
N TYR A 60 20.41 8.91 1.88
CA TYR A 60 19.51 10.04 2.03
C TYR A 60 18.89 9.96 3.43
N GLU A 61 19.05 11.02 4.22
CA GLU A 61 18.51 11.13 5.59
C GLU A 61 17.67 12.40 5.68
N ASN A 62 16.74 12.59 4.73
CA ASN A 62 15.83 13.73 4.79
C ASN A 62 14.55 13.40 5.55
N LYS A 63 13.97 14.45 6.13
CA LYS A 63 12.67 14.42 6.81
C LYS A 63 11.49 14.24 5.84
N GLU A 64 11.73 14.16 4.54
CA GLU A 64 10.69 14.15 3.50
C GLU A 64 10.54 12.77 2.83
N ASN A 65 11.28 11.75 3.28
CA ASN A 65 11.31 10.42 2.67
C ASN A 65 11.62 10.44 1.16
N LYS A 66 12.43 11.40 0.73
CA LYS A 66 12.83 11.60 -0.67
C LYS A 66 14.13 10.86 -0.96
N GLU A 67 14.15 10.03 -1.99
CA GLU A 67 15.41 9.41 -2.41
C GLU A 67 16.40 10.48 -2.93
N CYS A 68 17.69 10.16 -2.94
CA CYS A 68 18.65 11.01 -3.65
C CYS A 68 18.25 11.13 -5.13
N ASN A 69 18.39 12.33 -5.70
CA ASN A 69 18.35 12.46 -7.15
C ASN A 69 19.51 11.64 -7.75
N PHE A 70 19.17 10.61 -8.52
CA PHE A 70 20.12 9.73 -9.17
C PHE A 70 19.81 9.66 -10.67
N GLU A 71 20.67 10.27 -11.48
CA GLU A 71 20.44 10.43 -12.90
C GLU A 71 21.62 9.90 -13.73
N VAL A 72 21.32 9.02 -14.69
CA VAL A 72 22.26 8.52 -15.70
C VAL A 72 21.63 8.74 -17.07
N VAL A 73 22.00 9.84 -17.72
CA VAL A 73 21.27 10.34 -18.88
C VAL A 73 22.16 10.76 -20.04
N TYR A 74 21.70 10.56 -21.27
CA TYR A 74 22.39 11.04 -22.48
C TYR A 74 23.82 10.48 -22.66
N ASN A 75 24.06 9.21 -22.29
CA ASN A 75 25.34 8.53 -22.53
C ASN A 75 25.18 7.52 -23.67
N GLN A 76 25.39 8.00 -24.91
CA GLN A 76 25.02 7.30 -26.16
C GLN A 76 25.59 5.87 -26.31
N TYR A 77 26.71 5.54 -25.68
CA TYR A 77 27.35 4.22 -25.77
C TYR A 77 27.22 3.37 -24.50
N LEU A 78 26.50 3.87 -23.49
CA LEU A 78 26.36 3.17 -22.22
C LEU A 78 25.19 2.17 -22.29
N ASP A 79 25.47 0.91 -21.98
CA ASP A 79 24.44 -0.05 -21.60
C ASP A 79 24.22 0.03 -20.08
N ALA A 80 23.08 0.60 -19.68
CA ALA A 80 22.71 0.81 -18.28
C ALA A 80 21.69 -0.24 -17.77
N ARG A 81 21.43 -1.32 -18.54
CA ARG A 81 20.35 -2.27 -18.24
C ARG A 81 20.42 -2.86 -16.83
N SER A 82 21.62 -3.25 -16.38
CA SER A 82 21.83 -3.90 -15.08
C SER A 82 21.93 -2.93 -13.91
N LEU A 83 22.06 -1.62 -14.16
CA LEU A 83 22.37 -0.63 -13.13
C LEU A 83 21.29 -0.60 -12.03
N CYS A 84 20.02 -0.61 -12.44
CA CYS A 84 18.90 -0.31 -11.57
C CYS A 84 18.47 -1.47 -10.68
N ASP A 85 18.95 -2.68 -10.94
CA ASP A 85 18.71 -3.86 -10.11
C ASP A 85 20.00 -4.35 -9.41
N SER A 86 21.07 -3.55 -9.46
CA SER A 86 22.35 -3.87 -8.85
C SER A 86 22.56 -3.17 -7.50
N GLY A 87 23.33 -3.81 -6.62
CA GLY A 87 23.88 -3.16 -5.43
C GLY A 87 22.80 -2.69 -4.45
N SER A 88 22.82 -1.40 -4.10
CA SER A 88 21.80 -0.75 -3.29
C SER A 88 20.67 -0.12 -4.14
N LEU A 89 20.89 0.03 -5.44
CA LEU A 89 19.99 0.77 -6.35
C LEU A 89 18.69 0.01 -6.64
N TRP A 90 18.64 -1.31 -6.44
CA TRP A 90 17.39 -2.08 -6.61
C TRP A 90 16.24 -1.60 -5.73
N LYS A 91 16.55 -0.95 -4.60
CA LYS A 91 15.57 -0.34 -3.69
C LYS A 91 15.06 1.01 -4.17
N PHE A 92 15.80 1.68 -5.05
CA PHE A 92 15.44 3.02 -5.49
C PHE A 92 14.27 2.96 -6.46
N THR A 93 13.31 3.84 -6.22
CA THR A 93 12.11 4.00 -7.01
C THR A 93 12.16 5.26 -7.87
N ASP A 94 12.97 6.26 -7.49
CA ASP A 94 13.05 7.57 -8.15
C ASP A 94 14.26 7.72 -9.11
N LEU A 95 14.86 6.60 -9.55
CA LEU A 95 15.96 6.61 -10.51
C LEU A 95 15.55 7.23 -11.86
N LYS A 96 16.44 8.04 -12.45
CA LYS A 96 16.29 8.54 -13.82
C LYS A 96 17.41 7.99 -14.72
N VAL A 97 17.12 6.92 -15.45
CA VAL A 97 18.04 6.33 -16.43
C VAL A 97 17.37 6.37 -17.79
N MET A 98 17.80 7.28 -18.65
CA MET A 98 17.17 7.48 -19.97
C MET A 98 18.15 8.01 -21.01
N GLU A 99 17.85 7.72 -22.28
CA GLU A 99 18.62 8.23 -23.42
C GLU A 99 20.09 7.75 -23.39
N ASN A 100 20.32 6.54 -22.87
CA ASN A 100 21.57 5.80 -23.02
C ASN A 100 21.46 4.82 -24.22
N SER A 101 22.50 4.03 -24.51
CA SER A 101 22.39 2.99 -25.55
C SER A 101 21.33 1.95 -25.19
N VAL A 102 21.22 1.63 -23.90
CA VAL A 102 20.19 0.76 -23.32
C VAL A 102 19.88 1.28 -21.93
N ASP A 103 18.60 1.48 -21.63
CA ASP A 103 18.11 1.90 -20.32
C ASP A 103 17.54 0.71 -19.53
N CYS A 104 17.37 0.88 -18.22
CA CYS A 104 16.85 -0.17 -17.32
C CYS A 104 15.32 -0.14 -17.14
N GLY A 105 14.64 0.85 -17.72
CA GLY A 105 13.20 1.08 -17.60
C GLY A 105 12.82 2.46 -18.16
N CYS A 106 11.55 2.86 -17.99
CA CYS A 106 11.06 4.16 -18.46
C CYS A 106 10.67 5.07 -17.30
N ILE A 107 10.49 6.35 -17.60
CA ILE A 107 10.15 7.38 -16.61
C ILE A 107 8.65 7.62 -16.62
N GLY A 108 7.94 7.23 -15.56
CA GLY A 108 6.47 7.24 -15.55
C GLY A 108 5.84 8.57 -15.14
N ASP A 109 6.60 9.52 -14.60
CA ASP A 109 6.11 10.85 -14.25
C ASP A 109 6.32 11.93 -15.34
N GLU A 110 6.91 11.53 -16.47
CA GLU A 110 7.16 12.39 -17.65
C GLU A 110 6.33 11.96 -18.88
N ILE A 111 5.29 11.14 -18.69
CA ILE A 111 4.40 10.67 -19.77
C ILE A 111 3.58 11.84 -20.33
N THR A 112 3.58 11.96 -21.65
CA THR A 112 2.82 12.93 -22.43
C THR A 112 2.23 12.22 -23.65
N GLN A 113 1.21 12.80 -24.27
CA GLN A 113 0.65 12.26 -25.50
C GLN A 113 1.71 12.11 -26.62
N SER A 114 2.71 13.01 -26.65
CA SER A 114 3.79 12.97 -27.66
C SER A 114 4.82 11.86 -27.46
N ASN A 115 5.06 11.42 -26.22
CA ASN A 115 6.08 10.41 -25.94
C ASN A 115 5.49 9.04 -25.56
N LEU A 116 4.15 8.94 -25.41
CA LEU A 116 3.44 7.71 -25.11
C LEU A 116 3.82 6.50 -26.00
N PRO A 117 4.04 6.65 -27.32
CA PRO A 117 4.46 5.52 -28.17
C PRO A 117 5.81 4.89 -27.77
N ARG A 118 6.64 5.59 -26.99
CA ARG A 118 7.91 5.04 -26.49
C ARG A 118 7.72 4.01 -25.38
N TYR A 119 6.56 3.98 -24.74
CA TYR A 119 6.27 3.09 -23.60
C TYR A 119 5.78 1.71 -24.04
N LYS A 120 5.49 1.53 -25.34
CA LYS A 120 4.95 0.29 -25.92
C LYS A 120 5.71 -0.97 -25.54
N TYR A 121 7.02 -0.89 -25.34
CA TYR A 121 7.88 -2.03 -24.98
C TYR A 121 8.45 -1.90 -23.58
N CYS A 122 7.86 -1.03 -22.76
CA CYS A 122 8.32 -0.78 -21.42
C CYS A 122 7.68 -1.78 -20.46
N GLU A 123 8.50 -2.47 -19.67
CA GLU A 123 8.00 -3.41 -18.66
C GLU A 123 8.10 -2.83 -17.24
N VAL A 124 8.97 -1.85 -17.02
CA VAL A 124 9.25 -1.25 -15.71
C VAL A 124 9.21 0.27 -15.79
N LEU A 125 8.37 0.89 -14.95
CA LEU A 125 8.37 2.33 -14.74
C LEU A 125 9.13 2.69 -13.46
N TYR A 126 10.03 3.67 -13.56
CA TYR A 126 10.63 4.39 -12.43
C TYR A 126 9.94 5.74 -12.26
N ARG A 127 10.08 6.33 -11.06
CA ARG A 127 9.41 7.57 -10.64
C ARG A 127 7.88 7.47 -10.70
N GLY A 128 7.37 6.24 -10.53
CA GLY A 128 5.95 5.97 -10.42
C GLY A 128 5.21 6.04 -11.75
N LEU A 129 3.96 6.49 -11.70
CA LEU A 129 3.10 6.71 -12.88
C LEU A 129 2.26 7.96 -12.63
N LYS A 130 2.35 8.96 -13.52
CA LYS A 130 1.59 10.20 -13.39
C LYS A 130 0.70 10.42 -14.61
N LEU A 131 -0.62 10.35 -14.40
CA LEU A 131 -1.62 10.59 -15.44
C LEU A 131 -2.62 11.63 -14.93
N GLN A 132 -2.45 12.88 -15.36
CA GLN A 132 -3.24 14.00 -14.85
C GLN A 132 -3.90 14.79 -15.97
N ASN A 133 -5.12 15.28 -15.73
CA ASN A 133 -5.86 16.14 -16.65
C ASN A 133 -6.08 15.52 -18.05
N ILE A 134 -6.19 14.18 -18.11
CA ILE A 134 -6.44 13.46 -19.36
C ILE A 134 -7.96 13.36 -19.57
N THR A 135 -8.49 14.28 -20.37
CA THR A 135 -9.92 14.44 -20.62
C THR A 135 -10.37 14.00 -22.01
N SER A 136 -9.42 13.84 -22.94
CA SER A 136 -9.64 13.34 -24.30
C SER A 136 -9.53 11.81 -24.36
N SER A 137 -10.04 11.19 -25.44
CA SER A 137 -9.90 9.76 -25.75
C SER A 137 -8.46 9.40 -26.14
N THR A 138 -7.51 9.65 -25.24
CA THR A 138 -6.12 9.23 -25.41
C THR A 138 -6.08 7.72 -25.31
N ASP A 139 -5.64 7.06 -26.37
CA ASP A 139 -5.36 5.62 -26.34
C ASP A 139 -4.12 5.39 -25.47
N LEU A 140 -4.27 4.65 -24.37
CA LEU A 140 -3.21 4.31 -23.43
C LEU A 140 -2.70 2.88 -23.62
N SER A 141 -3.01 2.24 -24.75
CA SER A 141 -2.58 0.87 -25.07
C SER A 141 -1.06 0.68 -25.05
N ASP A 142 -0.28 1.74 -25.29
CA ASP A 142 1.18 1.71 -25.15
C ASP A 142 1.66 1.48 -23.70
N LEU A 143 0.77 1.53 -22.70
CA LEU A 143 1.08 1.19 -21.30
C LEU A 143 0.72 -0.26 -20.93
N SER A 144 0.24 -1.08 -21.88
CA SER A 144 -0.22 -2.45 -21.62
C SER A 144 0.88 -3.41 -21.19
N ASP A 145 2.12 -3.16 -21.63
CA ASP A 145 3.29 -3.99 -21.30
C ASP A 145 3.90 -3.68 -19.93
N ILE A 146 3.47 -2.59 -19.26
CA ILE A 146 3.98 -2.24 -17.92
C ILE A 146 3.64 -3.37 -16.93
N TYR A 147 4.67 -4.02 -16.41
CA TYR A 147 4.57 -5.10 -15.44
C TYR A 147 4.81 -4.62 -14.01
N THR A 148 5.81 -3.74 -13.81
CA THR A 148 6.19 -3.20 -12.51
C THR A 148 6.19 -1.68 -12.54
N ILE A 149 5.60 -1.06 -11.51
CA ILE A 149 5.72 0.37 -11.26
C ILE A 149 6.51 0.56 -9.96
N LYS A 150 7.71 1.14 -10.08
CA LYS A 150 8.56 1.56 -8.97
C LYS A 150 8.26 3.05 -8.68
N GLY A 151 7.60 3.33 -7.56
CA GLY A 151 7.24 4.66 -7.10
C GLY A 151 5.73 4.88 -6.92
N SER A 152 5.34 6.14 -6.71
CA SER A 152 3.94 6.52 -6.48
C SER A 152 3.13 6.56 -7.79
N ILE A 153 1.93 6.01 -7.77
CA ILE A 153 0.95 6.15 -8.85
C ILE A 153 0.03 7.33 -8.52
N ASP A 154 -0.10 8.28 -9.43
CA ASP A 154 -0.93 9.48 -9.28
C ASP A 154 -1.78 9.69 -10.54
N ILE A 155 -3.06 9.32 -10.45
CA ILE A 155 -4.03 9.42 -11.54
C ILE A 155 -5.16 10.36 -11.09
N ARG A 156 -5.21 11.55 -11.70
CA ARG A 156 -6.12 12.61 -11.26
C ARG A 156 -6.79 13.41 -12.36
N SER A 157 -8.01 13.85 -12.08
CA SER A 157 -8.75 14.74 -12.98
C SER A 157 -8.86 14.16 -14.39
N THR A 158 -9.12 12.86 -14.47
CA THR A 158 -9.24 12.11 -15.73
C THR A 158 -10.67 11.67 -15.99
N ASN A 159 -10.98 11.37 -17.26
CA ASN A 159 -12.26 10.79 -17.66
C ASN A 159 -12.23 9.25 -17.75
N PHE A 160 -11.22 8.59 -17.16
CA PHE A 160 -11.09 7.14 -17.23
C PHE A 160 -12.25 6.43 -16.52
N GLN A 161 -12.75 5.37 -17.14
CA GLN A 161 -13.75 4.50 -16.49
C GLN A 161 -13.09 3.47 -15.57
N ASN A 162 -11.87 3.05 -15.91
CA ASN A 162 -11.06 2.07 -15.17
C ASN A 162 -9.60 2.09 -15.67
N LEU A 163 -8.77 1.21 -15.13
CA LEU A 163 -7.32 1.11 -15.43
C LEU A 163 -6.96 -0.12 -16.28
N SER A 164 -7.90 -0.67 -17.05
CA SER A 164 -7.67 -1.90 -17.83
C SER A 164 -6.58 -1.79 -18.90
N PHE A 165 -6.17 -0.57 -19.27
CA PHE A 165 -5.03 -0.32 -20.13
C PHE A 165 -3.69 -0.74 -19.51
N LEU A 166 -3.61 -0.92 -18.19
CA LEU A 166 -2.47 -1.52 -17.48
C LEU A 166 -2.63 -3.04 -17.39
N GLU A 167 -2.75 -3.70 -18.54
CA GLU A 167 -3.13 -5.11 -18.64
C GLU A 167 -2.19 -6.05 -17.86
N LYS A 168 -0.87 -5.83 -17.95
CA LYS A 168 0.14 -6.67 -17.30
C LYS A 168 0.62 -6.16 -15.95
N PHE A 169 0.10 -5.03 -15.47
CA PHE A 169 0.59 -4.41 -14.25
C PHE A 169 0.32 -5.31 -13.04
N LYS A 170 1.41 -5.80 -12.44
CA LYS A 170 1.36 -6.84 -11.41
C LYS A 170 1.92 -6.39 -10.07
N ILE A 171 2.97 -5.58 -10.08
CA ILE A 171 3.73 -5.24 -8.89
C ILE A 171 3.91 -3.74 -8.77
N GLN A 172 3.46 -3.18 -7.64
CA GLN A 172 3.87 -1.86 -7.20
C GLN A 172 4.99 -1.99 -6.16
N ASN A 173 6.13 -1.40 -6.47
CA ASN A 173 7.22 -1.25 -5.51
C ASN A 173 7.27 0.20 -5.04
N ILE A 174 7.23 0.42 -3.73
CA ILE A 174 7.43 1.72 -3.14
C ILE A 174 8.62 1.69 -2.21
N ASN A 175 9.27 2.83 -2.06
CA ASN A 175 10.29 3.03 -1.06
C ASN A 175 9.82 4.18 -0.16
N ASN A 176 9.31 3.81 1.01
CA ASN A 176 8.83 4.77 1.99
C ASN A 176 9.34 4.35 3.37
N PRO A 177 10.40 4.99 3.90
CA PRO A 177 10.92 4.73 5.24
C PRO A 177 10.01 5.26 6.36
N GLY A 178 8.86 5.86 6.01
CA GLY A 178 7.74 6.20 6.91
C GLY A 178 8.01 7.22 8.01
N VAL A 179 9.07 8.03 7.89
CA VAL A 179 9.24 9.25 8.69
C VAL A 179 8.07 10.23 8.47
N VAL A 180 7.53 10.30 7.25
CA VAL A 180 6.34 11.07 6.89
C VAL A 180 5.39 10.20 6.04
N PRO A 181 4.06 10.25 6.25
CA PRO A 181 3.10 9.58 5.40
C PRO A 181 3.22 10.02 3.94
N LYS A 182 3.36 9.06 3.01
CA LYS A 182 3.46 9.30 1.56
C LYS A 182 2.41 8.46 0.85
N ILE A 183 1.58 9.11 0.02
CA ILE A 183 0.59 8.41 -0.79
C ILE A 183 1.32 7.66 -1.91
N SER A 184 1.18 6.34 -1.91
CA SER A 184 1.76 5.45 -2.91
C SER A 184 0.83 5.23 -4.10
N PHE A 185 -0.49 5.30 -3.91
CA PHE A 185 -1.44 5.18 -5.01
C PHE A 185 -2.60 6.16 -4.79
N ASN A 186 -2.64 7.19 -5.61
CA ASN A 186 -3.63 8.24 -5.59
C ASN A 186 -4.56 8.13 -6.80
N LEU A 187 -5.83 7.84 -6.55
CA LEU A 187 -6.93 7.98 -7.50
C LEU A 187 -7.83 9.07 -6.97
N GLN A 188 -7.78 10.26 -7.58
CA GLN A 188 -8.51 11.42 -7.07
C GLN A 188 -9.17 12.21 -8.19
N ASP A 189 -10.41 12.66 -7.97
CA ASP A 189 -11.16 13.50 -8.91
C ASP A 189 -11.35 12.86 -10.30
N ASN A 190 -11.66 11.56 -10.34
CA ASN A 190 -11.93 10.82 -11.57
C ASN A 190 -13.44 10.47 -11.64
N PRO A 191 -14.30 11.41 -12.05
CA PRO A 191 -15.75 11.30 -11.85
C PRO A 191 -16.39 10.16 -12.66
N ASN A 192 -15.74 9.68 -13.73
CA ASN A 192 -16.26 8.59 -14.57
C ASN A 192 -15.74 7.21 -14.15
N MET A 193 -14.83 7.13 -13.16
CA MET A 193 -14.18 5.89 -12.78
C MET A 193 -15.11 5.04 -11.93
N THR A 194 -15.60 3.93 -12.48
CA THR A 194 -16.54 3.01 -11.83
C THR A 194 -15.87 1.72 -11.33
N ARG A 195 -14.67 1.41 -11.81
CA ARG A 195 -13.93 0.20 -11.43
C ARG A 195 -12.43 0.46 -11.42
N LEU A 196 -11.69 -0.33 -10.64
CA LEU A 196 -10.24 -0.38 -10.72
C LEU A 196 -9.80 -1.14 -12.00
N ALA A 197 -10.27 -2.38 -12.16
CA ALA A 197 -10.04 -3.24 -13.32
C ALA A 197 -8.55 -3.45 -13.68
N LEU A 198 -7.75 -3.81 -12.67
CA LEU A 198 -6.36 -4.22 -12.83
C LEU A 198 -6.26 -5.75 -12.74
N PRO A 199 -6.35 -6.49 -13.86
CA PRO A 199 -6.54 -7.94 -13.85
C PRO A 199 -5.32 -8.73 -13.35
N ALA A 200 -4.11 -8.17 -13.50
CA ALA A 200 -2.86 -8.82 -13.11
C ALA A 200 -2.28 -8.31 -11.78
N PHE A 201 -2.91 -7.31 -11.14
CA PHE A 201 -2.35 -6.63 -9.98
C PHE A 201 -2.46 -7.48 -8.72
N GLU A 202 -1.32 -7.89 -8.19
CA GLU A 202 -1.25 -8.90 -7.13
C GLU A 202 -0.46 -8.42 -5.90
N LYS A 203 0.43 -7.45 -6.07
CA LYS A 203 1.39 -7.12 -5.02
C LYS A 203 1.66 -5.63 -4.92
N VAL A 204 1.53 -5.12 -3.70
CA VAL A 204 2.16 -3.87 -3.25
C VAL A 204 3.29 -4.27 -2.31
N GLN A 205 4.46 -3.69 -2.50
CA GLN A 205 5.61 -3.95 -1.66
C GLN A 205 6.29 -2.64 -1.30
N ASN A 206 6.38 -2.37 0.01
CA ASN A 206 7.37 -1.42 0.50
C ASN A 206 8.73 -2.10 0.59
N LEU A 207 9.73 -1.52 -0.06
CA LEU A 207 11.11 -2.00 -0.08
C LEU A 207 11.83 -1.70 1.25
N GLU A 208 11.23 -0.83 2.08
CA GLU A 208 11.57 -0.66 3.49
C GLU A 208 10.70 -1.54 4.38
N LEU A 209 11.34 -2.23 5.33
CA LEU A 209 10.72 -3.27 6.14
C LEU A 209 9.66 -2.69 7.08
N ASN A 210 8.49 -3.33 7.12
CA ASN A 210 7.38 -3.02 8.04
C ASN A 210 6.81 -1.59 7.90
N MET A 211 7.01 -0.94 6.75
CA MET A 211 6.60 0.43 6.54
C MET A 211 5.25 0.56 5.81
N LEU A 212 4.51 1.61 6.15
CA LEU A 212 3.14 1.86 5.67
C LEU A 212 3.06 2.01 4.14
N GLN A 213 1.99 1.42 3.58
CA GLN A 213 1.57 1.57 2.20
C GLN A 213 0.24 2.33 2.21
N LEU A 214 0.25 3.60 1.81
CA LEU A 214 -0.89 4.51 1.98
C LEU A 214 -1.53 4.85 0.64
N PHE A 215 -2.78 4.45 0.45
CA PHE A 215 -3.55 4.71 -0.77
C PHE A 215 -4.58 5.81 -0.52
N ASN A 216 -4.99 6.50 -1.58
CA ASN A 216 -6.05 7.51 -1.53
C ASN A 216 -6.98 7.34 -2.73
N PHE A 217 -8.19 6.85 -2.49
CA PHE A 217 -9.26 6.74 -3.49
C PHE A 217 -10.37 7.72 -3.10
N GLU A 218 -10.41 8.85 -3.79
CA GLU A 218 -11.20 10.02 -3.39
C GLU A 218 -11.91 10.63 -4.60
N ASN A 219 -13.11 11.18 -4.42
CA ASN A 219 -13.88 11.85 -5.47
C ASN A 219 -13.95 11.05 -6.79
N LEU A 220 -14.21 9.75 -6.68
CA LEU A 220 -14.47 8.85 -7.81
C LEU A 220 -15.97 8.83 -8.17
N HIS A 221 -16.37 8.06 -9.19
CA HIS A 221 -17.80 7.91 -9.49
C HIS A 221 -18.56 7.34 -8.27
N PRO A 222 -19.82 7.74 -8.00
CA PRO A 222 -20.61 7.20 -6.88
C PRO A 222 -20.81 5.67 -6.91
N ASP A 223 -20.67 5.07 -8.08
CA ASP A 223 -20.73 3.61 -8.29
C ASP A 223 -19.35 2.96 -8.41
N PHE A 224 -18.28 3.69 -8.11
CA PHE A 224 -16.95 3.10 -7.96
C PHE A 224 -17.01 1.98 -6.92
N CYS A 225 -16.62 0.78 -7.34
CA CYS A 225 -16.65 -0.38 -6.48
C CYS A 225 -15.37 -1.21 -6.58
N LEU A 226 -15.06 -1.87 -5.47
CA LEU A 226 -14.02 -2.88 -5.35
C LEU A 226 -14.65 -4.25 -5.16
N THR A 227 -14.06 -5.28 -5.76
CA THR A 227 -14.43 -6.67 -5.48
C THR A 227 -13.87 -7.11 -4.12
N TYR A 228 -14.41 -8.20 -3.58
CA TYR A 228 -13.79 -8.85 -2.43
C TYR A 228 -12.33 -9.23 -2.67
N ASP A 229 -11.99 -9.74 -3.85
CA ASP A 229 -10.61 -10.13 -4.18
C ASP A 229 -9.65 -8.92 -4.18
N GLU A 230 -10.08 -7.78 -4.71
CA GLU A 230 -9.29 -6.53 -4.68
C GLU A 230 -9.05 -6.08 -3.22
N ILE A 231 -10.09 -6.10 -2.37
CA ILE A 231 -9.97 -5.74 -0.96
C ILE A 231 -9.08 -6.73 -0.20
N VAL A 232 -9.22 -8.02 -0.47
CA VAL A 232 -8.38 -9.07 0.12
C VAL A 232 -6.91 -8.88 -0.26
N MET A 233 -6.61 -8.55 -1.52
CA MET A 233 -5.25 -8.22 -1.94
C MET A 233 -4.70 -7.00 -1.19
N PHE A 234 -5.51 -5.95 -0.98
CA PHE A 234 -5.09 -4.80 -0.18
C PHE A 234 -4.82 -5.16 1.29
N MET A 235 -5.63 -6.05 1.88
CA MET A 235 -5.40 -6.55 3.24
C MET A 235 -4.11 -7.35 3.34
N THR A 236 -3.87 -8.26 2.40
CA THR A 236 -2.70 -9.15 2.44
C THR A 236 -1.39 -8.41 2.16
N THR A 237 -1.46 -7.31 1.42
CA THR A 237 -0.33 -6.41 1.17
C THR A 237 -0.21 -5.30 2.22
N GLN A 238 -1.07 -5.28 3.25
CA GLN A 238 -1.06 -4.28 4.33
C GLN A 238 -1.27 -2.84 3.86
N VAL A 239 -2.03 -2.65 2.78
CA VAL A 239 -2.43 -1.34 2.29
C VAL A 239 -3.41 -0.71 3.29
N THR A 240 -3.13 0.54 3.66
CA THR A 240 -4.02 1.41 4.43
C THR A 240 -4.53 2.52 3.51
N PHE A 241 -5.73 3.03 3.79
CA PHE A 241 -6.34 4.10 3.01
C PHE A 241 -6.44 5.39 3.82
N LEU A 242 -6.09 6.51 3.19
CA LEU A 242 -6.40 7.84 3.67
C LEU A 242 -7.89 8.13 3.42
N ASN A 243 -8.34 7.97 2.18
CA ASN A 243 -9.75 7.92 1.80
C ASN A 243 -10.01 6.66 0.95
N LEU A 244 -11.19 6.09 1.12
CA LEU A 244 -11.68 4.94 0.37
C LEU A 244 -13.14 5.16 -0.06
N HIS A 245 -13.33 6.07 -1.01
CA HIS A 245 -14.64 6.36 -1.61
C HIS A 245 -15.06 5.24 -2.57
N ALA A 246 -15.39 4.08 -2.02
CA ALA A 246 -15.79 2.89 -2.75
C ALA A 246 -17.04 2.22 -2.16
N LYS A 247 -17.58 1.27 -2.92
CA LYS A 247 -18.57 0.27 -2.51
C LYS A 247 -18.02 -1.13 -2.77
N ILE A 248 -18.68 -2.16 -2.25
CA ILE A 248 -18.46 -3.54 -2.72
C ILE A 248 -19.18 -3.72 -4.05
N CYS A 249 -18.53 -4.33 -5.03
CA CYS A 249 -19.16 -4.60 -6.32
C CYS A 249 -20.29 -5.61 -6.19
N GLU A 250 -21.43 -5.31 -6.81
CA GLU A 250 -22.57 -6.22 -6.91
C GLU A 250 -22.15 -7.53 -7.62
N GLY A 251 -22.62 -8.66 -7.09
CA GLY A 251 -22.29 -9.99 -7.62
C GLY A 251 -20.86 -10.47 -7.33
N SER A 252 -20.01 -9.68 -6.67
CA SER A 252 -18.73 -10.18 -6.19
C SER A 252 -18.91 -11.22 -5.08
N VAL A 253 -18.08 -12.26 -5.10
CA VAL A 253 -18.18 -13.40 -4.16
C VAL A 253 -16.89 -13.49 -3.37
N LEU A 254 -16.98 -13.33 -2.05
CA LEU A 254 -15.86 -13.63 -1.16
C LEU A 254 -15.66 -15.14 -1.08
N LYS A 255 -14.45 -15.61 -1.37
CA LYS A 255 -14.09 -17.02 -1.28
C LYS A 255 -12.80 -17.18 -0.48
N PHE A 256 -12.78 -18.16 0.42
CA PHE A 256 -11.53 -18.70 0.95
C PHE A 256 -10.97 -19.66 -0.10
N LEU A 257 -9.98 -19.21 -0.86
CA LEU A 257 -9.33 -20.02 -1.87
C LEU A 257 -8.15 -20.78 -1.24
N ASN A 258 -8.06 -22.10 -1.50
CA ASN A 258 -6.89 -22.90 -1.15
C ASN A 258 -5.63 -22.31 -1.81
N GLY A 259 -4.56 -22.11 -1.04
CA GLY A 259 -3.33 -21.48 -1.54
C GLY A 259 -3.36 -19.94 -1.61
N THR A 260 -4.35 -19.28 -1.00
CA THR A 260 -4.32 -17.81 -0.77
C THR A 260 -3.91 -17.48 0.66
N LEU A 261 -3.51 -16.23 0.93
CA LEU A 261 -3.15 -15.78 2.28
C LEU A 261 -4.34 -15.73 3.27
N LEU A 262 -5.58 -15.92 2.79
CA LEU A 262 -6.75 -16.20 3.62
C LEU A 262 -6.96 -17.71 3.85
N GLU A 263 -5.96 -18.55 3.61
CA GLU A 263 -6.04 -19.98 3.85
C GLU A 263 -6.34 -20.23 5.32
N MET A 264 -7.62 -20.51 5.55
CA MET A 264 -8.17 -20.85 6.84
C MET A 264 -8.82 -22.21 6.67
N PRO A 265 -8.03 -23.29 6.74
CA PRO A 265 -8.57 -24.62 6.57
C PRO A 265 -9.70 -24.81 7.59
N ASN A 266 -10.88 -25.19 7.08
CA ASN A 266 -12.11 -25.42 7.85
C ASN A 266 -12.88 -24.17 8.34
N LEU A 267 -12.62 -22.97 7.80
CA LEU A 267 -13.46 -21.80 8.06
C LEU A 267 -14.28 -21.41 6.82
N GLN A 268 -15.48 -20.87 7.04
CA GLN A 268 -16.41 -20.47 5.98
C GLN A 268 -16.76 -18.99 6.00
N VAL A 269 -17.16 -18.48 4.82
CA VAL A 269 -17.74 -17.15 4.67
C VAL A 269 -19.22 -17.25 5.01
N CYS A 270 -19.67 -16.45 5.97
CA CYS A 270 -21.05 -16.43 6.42
C CYS A 270 -21.72 -15.12 6.06
N ILE A 271 -22.98 -15.19 5.64
CA ILE A 271 -23.85 -14.01 5.54
C ILE A 271 -24.56 -13.86 6.88
N PHE A 272 -24.47 -12.68 7.49
CA PHE A 272 -25.12 -12.42 8.75
C PHE A 272 -26.62 -12.21 8.55
N GLU A 273 -27.42 -13.06 9.19
CA GLU A 273 -28.88 -12.85 9.32
C GLU A 273 -29.27 -12.60 10.78
N SER A 274 -28.74 -13.41 11.70
CA SER A 274 -28.91 -13.26 13.14
C SER A 274 -27.91 -14.15 13.90
N MET A 275 -27.70 -13.86 15.18
CA MET A 275 -26.84 -14.66 16.05
C MET A 275 -27.29 -16.13 16.18
N ALA A 276 -28.60 -16.38 16.14
CA ALA A 276 -29.14 -17.73 16.22
C ALA A 276 -28.74 -18.57 14.99
N LYS A 277 -28.82 -17.98 13.79
CA LYS A 277 -28.54 -18.66 12.52
C LYS A 277 -27.05 -18.70 12.16
N LEU A 278 -26.24 -17.84 12.76
CA LEU A 278 -24.81 -17.79 12.48
C LEU A 278 -24.14 -19.14 12.83
N PRO A 279 -23.37 -19.75 11.91
CA PRO A 279 -22.53 -20.90 12.23
C PRO A 279 -21.40 -20.58 13.23
N SER A 280 -20.75 -21.61 13.79
CA SER A 280 -19.65 -21.40 14.78
C SER A 280 -18.26 -21.37 14.14
N ASP A 281 -18.17 -21.65 12.84
CA ASP A 281 -16.96 -21.79 12.03
C ASP A 281 -16.83 -20.67 10.98
N CYS A 282 -17.46 -19.52 11.24
CA CYS A 282 -17.40 -18.34 10.36
C CYS A 282 -16.07 -17.60 10.53
N GLY A 283 -15.14 -17.79 9.59
CA GLY A 283 -13.88 -17.06 9.55
C GLY A 283 -14.04 -15.64 9.01
N ALA A 284 -15.03 -15.44 8.14
CA ALA A 284 -15.43 -14.13 7.63
C ALA A 284 -16.96 -13.98 7.69
N ILE A 285 -17.42 -12.77 8.00
CA ILE A 285 -18.84 -12.42 7.99
C ILE A 285 -19.09 -11.28 7.01
N ILE A 286 -20.12 -11.42 6.20
CA ILE A 286 -20.68 -10.37 5.34
C ILE A 286 -21.99 -9.90 5.95
N GLY A 287 -22.10 -8.61 6.25
CA GLY A 287 -23.28 -7.97 6.83
C GLY A 287 -23.01 -7.33 8.18
N ASP A 288 -23.94 -6.48 8.60
CA ASP A 288 -23.87 -5.76 9.86
C ASP A 288 -24.25 -6.68 11.03
N VAL A 289 -23.30 -6.93 11.93
CA VAL A 289 -23.48 -7.81 13.08
C VAL A 289 -24.20 -7.06 14.19
N ILE A 290 -25.28 -7.64 14.70
CA ILE A 290 -26.03 -7.14 15.85
C ILE A 290 -26.09 -8.24 16.92
N VAL A 291 -25.63 -7.92 18.13
CA VAL A 291 -25.72 -8.78 19.32
C VAL A 291 -26.60 -8.05 20.33
N ASP A 292 -27.78 -8.59 20.62
CA ASP A 292 -28.73 -7.99 21.56
C ASP A 292 -28.95 -8.88 22.80
N ALA A 293 -29.81 -8.42 23.70
CA ALA A 293 -30.26 -9.20 24.85
C ALA A 293 -30.81 -10.57 24.42
N GLY A 294 -30.25 -11.64 24.98
CA GLY A 294 -30.62 -13.03 24.66
C GLY A 294 -29.62 -13.75 23.75
N ASP A 295 -28.71 -13.02 23.09
CA ASP A 295 -27.71 -13.60 22.19
C ASP A 295 -26.43 -14.09 22.90
N GLU A 296 -26.32 -13.92 24.22
CA GLU A 296 -25.07 -14.15 24.96
C GLU A 296 -24.55 -15.59 24.84
N LEU A 297 -25.46 -16.58 24.72
CA LEU A 297 -25.08 -17.99 24.53
C LEU A 297 -24.47 -18.26 23.14
N SER A 298 -24.86 -17.46 22.14
CA SER A 298 -24.36 -17.54 20.76
C SER A 298 -23.10 -16.71 20.55
N PHE A 299 -22.72 -15.84 21.49
CA PHE A 299 -21.59 -14.93 21.37
C PHE A 299 -20.24 -15.64 21.12
N LYS A 300 -20.08 -16.86 21.65
CA LYS A 300 -18.88 -17.70 21.43
C LYS A 300 -18.63 -18.09 19.97
N LYS A 301 -19.61 -17.92 19.08
CA LYS A 301 -19.47 -18.23 17.64
C LYS A 301 -18.45 -17.33 16.94
N PHE A 302 -18.11 -16.19 17.53
CA PHE A 302 -17.12 -15.27 16.99
C PHE A 302 -15.66 -15.65 17.28
N ILE A 303 -15.40 -16.72 18.03
CA ILE A 303 -14.04 -17.09 18.46
C ILE A 303 -13.05 -17.30 17.30
N VAL A 304 -13.55 -17.68 16.12
CA VAL A 304 -12.74 -17.89 14.91
C VAL A 304 -12.90 -16.76 13.87
N LEU A 305 -13.66 -15.71 14.20
CA LEU A 305 -13.90 -14.60 13.28
C LEU A 305 -12.62 -13.80 13.09
N LYS A 306 -12.18 -13.65 11.84
CA LYS A 306 -10.98 -12.88 11.49
C LYS A 306 -11.27 -11.66 10.62
N HIS A 307 -12.38 -11.69 9.85
CA HIS A 307 -12.75 -10.63 8.93
C HIS A 307 -14.24 -10.29 9.05
N LEU A 308 -14.55 -9.01 9.22
CA LEU A 308 -15.91 -8.50 9.18
C LEU A 308 -16.06 -7.53 8.01
N PHE A 309 -16.92 -7.87 7.05
CA PHE A 309 -17.38 -7.00 5.97
C PHE A 309 -18.73 -6.40 6.36
N GLY A 310 -18.68 -5.36 7.18
CA GLY A 310 -19.84 -4.69 7.77
C GLY A 310 -19.47 -3.95 9.05
N SER A 311 -20.49 -3.51 9.77
CA SER A 311 -20.38 -2.89 11.10
C SER A 311 -20.71 -3.89 12.22
N MET A 312 -20.41 -3.52 13.47
CA MET A 312 -20.73 -4.31 14.65
C MET A 312 -21.46 -3.48 15.70
N THR A 313 -22.59 -3.98 16.18
CA THR A 313 -23.36 -3.41 17.28
C THR A 313 -23.56 -4.46 18.38
N ILE A 314 -23.16 -4.14 19.62
CA ILE A 314 -23.40 -4.97 20.80
C ILE A 314 -24.17 -4.12 21.80
N GLN A 315 -25.41 -4.52 22.10
CA GLN A 315 -26.30 -3.70 22.90
C GLN A 315 -27.12 -4.49 23.90
N ASN A 316 -27.42 -3.85 25.04
CA ASN A 316 -28.32 -4.38 26.07
C ASN A 316 -27.98 -5.79 26.60
N THR A 317 -26.74 -6.25 26.41
CA THR A 317 -26.34 -7.60 26.81
C THR A 317 -25.92 -7.67 28.28
N ASN A 318 -25.92 -8.89 28.81
CA ASN A 318 -25.31 -9.24 30.09
C ASN A 318 -23.84 -9.65 29.97
N LEU A 319 -23.22 -9.47 28.81
CA LEU A 319 -21.80 -9.80 28.58
C LEU A 319 -20.91 -8.97 29.53
N THR A 320 -19.89 -9.62 30.06
CA THR A 320 -18.89 -8.97 30.92
C THR A 320 -17.64 -8.56 30.15
N THR A 321 -17.42 -9.15 28.97
CA THR A 321 -16.26 -8.96 28.10
C THR A 321 -16.61 -9.26 26.64
N VAL A 322 -15.74 -8.81 25.72
CA VAL A 322 -15.79 -9.12 24.27
C VAL A 322 -14.56 -9.89 23.80
N ASP A 323 -13.86 -10.59 24.70
CA ASP A 323 -12.61 -11.32 24.42
C ASP A 323 -12.71 -12.37 23.29
N VAL A 324 -13.93 -12.75 22.87
CA VAL A 324 -14.14 -13.66 21.73
C VAL A 324 -13.67 -13.08 20.40
N PHE A 325 -13.54 -11.76 20.27
CA PHE A 325 -13.03 -11.14 19.03
C PHE A 325 -11.50 -11.09 18.98
N TYR A 326 -10.80 -11.83 19.84
CA TYR A 326 -9.35 -11.76 19.95
C TYR A 326 -8.62 -11.94 18.61
N ASP A 327 -9.15 -12.77 17.71
CA ASP A 327 -8.59 -13.03 16.38
C ASP A 327 -9.16 -12.15 15.25
N LEU A 328 -10.06 -11.21 15.55
CA LEU A 328 -10.61 -10.27 14.58
C LEU A 328 -9.51 -9.30 14.12
N GLY A 329 -9.00 -9.54 12.91
CA GLY A 329 -7.90 -8.77 12.34
C GLY A 329 -8.35 -7.61 11.46
N HIS A 330 -9.53 -7.71 10.85
CA HIS A 330 -9.97 -6.77 9.82
C HIS A 330 -11.44 -6.43 9.94
N ILE A 331 -11.75 -5.13 9.86
CA ILE A 331 -13.11 -4.61 9.70
C ILE A 331 -13.15 -3.77 8.44
N ILE A 332 -14.10 -4.07 7.56
CA ILE A 332 -14.34 -3.40 6.28
C ILE A 332 -15.76 -2.84 6.32
N HIS A 333 -15.88 -1.55 6.64
CA HIS A 333 -17.14 -0.83 6.73
C HIS A 333 -17.17 0.32 5.74
N LEU A 334 -17.73 0.07 4.56
CA LEU A 334 -17.86 1.06 3.49
C LEU A 334 -19.24 1.73 3.47
N GLY A 335 -20.09 1.45 4.46
CA GLY A 335 -21.41 2.06 4.63
C GLY A 335 -21.35 3.39 5.40
N PRO A 336 -22.50 4.07 5.55
CA PRO A 336 -22.61 5.20 6.46
C PRO A 336 -22.59 4.75 7.94
N GLY A 337 -22.32 5.68 8.85
CA GLY A 337 -22.39 5.44 10.30
C GLY A 337 -21.13 4.82 10.92
N PRO A 338 -21.16 4.56 12.23
CA PRO A 338 -20.02 4.01 12.97
C PRO A 338 -19.73 2.56 12.59
N PHE A 339 -18.46 2.17 12.56
CA PHE A 339 -18.07 0.78 12.32
C PHE A 339 -18.33 -0.12 13.55
N LEU A 340 -18.35 0.48 14.75
CA LEU A 340 -18.51 -0.21 16.02
C LEU A 340 -19.41 0.57 16.97
N GLN A 341 -20.36 -0.10 17.58
CA GLN A 341 -21.25 0.45 18.60
C GLN A 341 -21.38 -0.51 19.78
N ILE A 342 -21.07 -0.04 20.98
CA ILE A 342 -21.22 -0.78 22.23
C ILE A 342 -22.11 0.05 23.16
N ILE A 343 -23.36 -0.38 23.35
CA ILE A 343 -24.41 0.46 23.93
C ILE A 343 -25.13 -0.26 25.07
N SER A 344 -25.30 0.39 26.22
CA SER A 344 -26.16 -0.10 27.31
C SER A 344 -25.78 -1.48 27.89
N ASN A 345 -24.53 -1.92 27.76
CA ASN A 345 -24.07 -3.20 28.32
C ASN A 345 -23.63 -3.01 29.78
N LYS A 346 -24.59 -3.06 30.71
CA LYS A 346 -24.40 -2.68 32.12
C LYS A 346 -23.45 -3.58 32.90
N LYS A 347 -23.09 -4.76 32.38
CA LYS A 347 -22.15 -5.70 33.02
C LYS A 347 -20.77 -5.74 32.35
N MET A 348 -20.60 -5.06 31.21
CA MET A 348 -19.39 -5.14 30.40
C MET A 348 -18.28 -4.27 30.99
N LYS A 349 -17.26 -4.90 31.58
CA LYS A 349 -16.15 -4.21 32.25
C LYS A 349 -14.87 -4.17 31.41
N ARG A 350 -14.72 -5.09 30.46
CA ARG A 350 -13.51 -5.27 29.66
C ARG A 350 -13.83 -5.23 28.16
N PHE A 351 -13.13 -4.39 27.40
CA PHE A 351 -13.32 -4.28 25.96
C PHE A 351 -12.03 -4.39 25.14
N ALA A 352 -11.05 -3.50 25.39
CA ALA A 352 -9.89 -3.35 24.51
C ALA A 352 -9.09 -4.64 24.27
N TYR A 353 -8.94 -5.48 25.30
CA TYR A 353 -8.25 -6.77 25.19
C TYR A 353 -8.88 -7.73 24.17
N GLY A 354 -10.18 -7.61 23.92
CA GLY A 354 -10.89 -8.47 23.00
C GLY A 354 -10.71 -8.13 21.53
N MET A 355 -10.09 -6.99 21.18
CA MET A 355 -9.84 -6.61 19.78
C MET A 355 -8.36 -6.38 19.49
N ASN A 356 -7.48 -7.00 20.29
CA ASN A 356 -6.04 -6.73 20.28
C ASN A 356 -5.33 -7.06 18.94
N ARG A 357 -5.94 -7.88 18.08
CA ARG A 357 -5.39 -8.24 16.76
C ARG A 357 -5.93 -7.41 15.60
N LEU A 358 -6.79 -6.43 15.84
CA LEU A 358 -7.36 -5.59 14.78
C LEU A 358 -6.26 -4.78 14.09
N ALA A 359 -5.74 -5.29 12.97
CA ALA A 359 -4.62 -4.73 12.21
C ALA A 359 -5.06 -3.60 11.29
N ASN A 360 -6.16 -3.79 10.55
CA ASN A 360 -6.62 -2.84 9.55
C ASN A 360 -8.11 -2.57 9.68
N LEU A 361 -8.47 -1.29 9.54
CA LEU A 361 -9.84 -0.78 9.50
C LEU A 361 -10.02 -0.03 8.17
N TYR A 362 -10.85 -0.58 7.30
CA TYR A 362 -11.20 0.01 6.01
C TYR A 362 -12.55 0.72 6.14
N VAL A 363 -12.49 2.05 6.24
CA VAL A 363 -13.67 2.94 6.24
C VAL A 363 -13.53 3.96 5.13
N ARG A 364 -14.64 4.59 4.74
CA ARG A 364 -14.67 5.54 3.61
C ARG A 364 -13.76 6.75 3.79
N SER A 365 -13.68 7.29 4.99
CA SER A 365 -12.85 8.44 5.35
C SER A 365 -12.60 8.45 6.86
N ASP A 366 -11.73 9.34 7.32
CA ASP A 366 -11.49 9.57 8.76
C ASP A 366 -12.78 9.94 9.51
N GLU A 367 -13.73 10.63 8.88
CA GLU A 367 -15.02 10.96 9.49
C GLU A 367 -15.88 9.70 9.75
N ASN A 368 -15.71 8.66 8.92
CA ASN A 368 -16.36 7.36 9.10
C ASN A 368 -15.63 6.46 10.10
N ARG A 369 -14.46 6.87 10.61
CA ARG A 369 -13.65 6.11 11.57
C ARG A 369 -14.17 6.28 13.01
N MET A 370 -15.47 6.12 13.18
CA MET A 370 -16.17 6.35 14.43
C MET A 370 -16.54 5.04 15.14
N ALA A 371 -16.18 4.95 16.42
CA ALA A 371 -16.67 3.94 17.35
C ALA A 371 -17.49 4.62 18.46
N ILE A 372 -18.64 4.04 18.82
CA ILE A 372 -19.54 4.58 19.83
C ILE A 372 -19.54 3.67 21.06
N PHE A 373 -19.26 4.28 22.21
CA PHE A 373 -19.35 3.62 23.53
C PHE A 373 -20.28 4.44 24.41
N GLN A 374 -21.48 3.92 24.68
CA GLN A 374 -22.52 4.68 25.37
C GLN A 374 -23.21 3.82 26.43
N ASP A 375 -23.49 4.40 27.60
CA ASP A 375 -24.32 3.80 28.65
C ASP A 375 -23.87 2.41 29.14
N ASN A 376 -22.60 2.04 28.95
CA ASN A 376 -22.02 0.78 29.44
C ASN A 376 -21.70 0.83 30.94
N HIS A 377 -21.18 -0.27 31.51
CA HIS A 377 -20.71 -0.27 32.90
C HIS A 377 -19.68 0.87 33.15
N PRO A 378 -19.68 1.57 34.30
CA PRO A 378 -18.75 2.68 34.56
C PRO A 378 -17.26 2.33 34.39
N ASP A 379 -16.88 1.12 34.82
CA ASP A 379 -15.52 0.60 34.64
C ASP A 379 -15.14 0.27 33.19
N PHE A 380 -16.06 0.32 32.21
CA PHE A 380 -15.77 0.06 30.80
C PHE A 380 -14.63 0.95 30.28
N SER A 381 -14.64 2.23 30.67
CA SER A 381 -13.62 3.23 30.33
C SER A 381 -12.21 2.87 30.83
N LYS A 382 -12.09 2.10 31.92
CA LYS A 382 -10.80 1.61 32.44
C LYS A 382 -10.12 0.63 31.49
N SER A 383 -10.86 0.05 30.53
CA SER A 383 -10.30 -0.86 29.52
C SER A 383 -9.32 -0.17 28.58
N PHE A 384 -9.36 1.15 28.49
CA PHE A 384 -8.60 1.91 27.49
C PHE A 384 -7.34 2.59 28.07
N ASP A 385 -7.05 2.43 29.37
CA ASP A 385 -5.88 3.07 30.03
C ASP A 385 -5.71 4.56 29.70
N GLY A 386 -6.82 5.29 29.57
CA GLY A 386 -6.85 6.72 29.22
C GLY A 386 -6.86 7.05 27.73
N GLU A 387 -6.61 6.10 26.83
CA GLU A 387 -6.62 6.30 25.38
C GLU A 387 -7.43 5.21 24.65
N CYS A 388 -8.40 5.60 23.81
CA CYS A 388 -9.23 4.64 23.07
C CYS A 388 -8.43 3.89 21.98
N LYS A 389 -7.64 2.90 22.39
CA LYS A 389 -6.80 2.05 21.55
C LYS A 389 -7.30 0.61 21.59
N PHE A 390 -7.46 0.00 20.42
CA PHE A 390 -7.86 -1.40 20.29
C PHE A 390 -6.66 -2.37 20.33
N MET A 391 -5.44 -1.88 20.07
CA MET A 391 -4.20 -2.64 20.24
C MET A 391 -3.46 -2.23 21.52
N ASP A 392 -2.92 -3.21 22.25
CA ASP A 392 -1.93 -3.01 23.30
C ASP A 392 -0.55 -2.76 22.65
N PRO A 393 0.04 -1.57 22.79
CA PRO A 393 1.34 -1.24 22.19
C PRO A 393 2.48 -2.16 22.63
N ARG A 394 2.31 -2.93 23.72
CA ARG A 394 3.29 -3.91 24.20
C ARG A 394 3.29 -5.24 23.42
N THR A 395 2.32 -5.46 22.54
CA THR A 395 2.16 -6.74 21.83
C THR A 395 2.82 -6.77 20.44
N PHE A 396 3.30 -5.63 19.96
CA PHE A 396 4.26 -5.55 18.85
C PHE A 396 5.44 -4.69 19.30
N PRO A 397 6.66 -5.23 19.36
CA PRO A 397 7.84 -4.39 19.53
C PRO A 397 8.02 -3.62 18.22
N TRP A 398 7.44 -2.42 18.15
CA TRP A 398 8.12 -1.39 17.38
C TRP A 398 9.52 -1.30 17.99
N PRO A 399 10.60 -1.43 17.21
CA PRO A 399 11.91 -1.12 17.77
C PRO A 399 11.82 0.34 18.22
N GLU A 400 11.83 0.54 19.54
CA GLU A 400 12.06 1.86 20.10
C GLU A 400 13.37 2.34 19.47
N SER A 401 13.28 3.46 18.76
CA SER A 401 14.44 4.13 18.21
C SER A 401 15.32 4.60 19.37
N GLU A 402 16.41 3.88 19.63
CA GLU A 402 17.57 4.42 20.35
C GLU A 402 18.34 5.43 19.50
#